data_AF-A0AA39W2Y3-F1
#
_entry.id   AF-A0AA39W2Y3-F1
#
_cell.length_a   1.000
_cell.length_b   1.000
_cell.length_c   1.000
_cell.angle_alpha   90.00
_cell.angle_beta   90.00
_cell.angle_gamma   90.00
#
_symmetry.space_group_name_H-M   'P 1'
#
loop_
_entity.id
_entity.type
_entity.pdbx_description
1 polymer ?
#
loop_
_entity_poly.entity_id
_entity_poly.type
_entity_poly.pdbx_seq_one_letter_code
_entity_poly.pdbx_strand_id
1 'polypeptide(L)'
;MDFNYANYMLTDGGRKGKENQAEVCSPRREAYRKRLAKALNMTRSRILAFKNKPAIVVDPFPKDFFSSYVHQPRPAKPRRCIPHSFEKTLDAHNIHDNFYLNLLDWGYSNVLTVAFSNIVYLYDCSHRFGSPHLELVTVDDEENHVTSVCWLLMDGL
;
A
#
# COMPACT_ATOMS: atom_id res chain seq x y z
N MET A 1 -19.02 -28.75 -27.06
CA MET A 1 -19.46 -28.04 -25.83
C MET A 1 -20.97 -28.01 -25.91
N ASP A 2 -21.69 -28.71 -25.02
CA ASP A 2 -23.15 -28.82 -25.11
C ASP A 2 -23.82 -27.77 -24.23
N PHE A 3 -24.10 -26.62 -24.84
CA PHE A 3 -24.68 -25.46 -24.17
C PHE A 3 -26.13 -25.70 -23.74
N ASN A 4 -26.84 -26.60 -24.42
CA ASN A 4 -28.22 -26.93 -24.06
C ASN A 4 -28.29 -27.69 -22.74
N TYR A 5 -27.36 -28.63 -22.53
CA TYR A 5 -27.25 -29.36 -21.26
C TYR A 5 -26.86 -28.46 -20.08
N ALA A 6 -25.92 -27.53 -20.31
CA ALA A 6 -25.49 -26.58 -19.30
C ALA A 6 -26.64 -25.64 -18.88
N ASN A 7 -27.42 -25.15 -19.86
CA ASN A 7 -28.58 -24.32 -19.60
C ASN A 7 -29.65 -25.07 -18.79
N TYR A 8 -29.98 -26.31 -19.20
CA TYR A 8 -30.93 -27.16 -18.47
C TYR A 8 -30.51 -27.43 -17.01
N MET A 9 -29.23 -27.72 -16.77
CA MET A 9 -28.71 -27.93 -15.41
C MET A 9 -28.82 -26.68 -14.53
N LEU A 10 -28.71 -25.49 -15.13
CA LEU A 10 -28.82 -24.21 -14.44
C LEU A 10 -30.28 -23.79 -14.21
N THR A 11 -31.18 -24.06 -15.15
CA THR A 11 -32.56 -23.55 -15.11
C THR A 11 -33.55 -24.53 -14.50
N ASP A 12 -33.43 -25.83 -14.79
CA ASP A 12 -34.39 -26.86 -14.39
C ASP A 12 -33.83 -27.85 -13.34
N GLY A 13 -32.51 -28.02 -13.28
CA GLY A 13 -31.85 -28.97 -12.38
C GLY A 13 -32.07 -28.73 -10.88
N GLY A 14 -32.47 -27.52 -10.49
CA GLY A 14 -32.66 -27.11 -9.09
C GLY A 14 -34.09 -27.19 -8.53
N ARG A 15 -35.11 -27.50 -9.34
CA ARG A 15 -36.53 -27.43 -8.92
C ARG A 15 -37.17 -28.75 -8.48
N LYS A 16 -36.42 -29.82 -8.22
CA LYS A 16 -36.99 -31.07 -7.69
C LYS A 16 -36.73 -31.22 -6.19
N GLY A 17 -37.50 -30.49 -5.40
CA GLY A 17 -37.81 -30.84 -4.02
C GLY A 17 -39.31 -30.73 -3.80
N LYS A 18 -39.98 -31.89 -3.66
CA LYS A 18 -41.40 -32.14 -3.32
C LYS A 18 -42.35 -32.34 -4.51
N GLU A 19 -42.43 -33.57 -5.00
CA GLU A 19 -43.68 -34.37 -4.97
C GLU A 19 -43.35 -35.84 -5.29
N ASN A 20 -44.02 -36.75 -4.59
CA ASN A 20 -43.84 -38.19 -4.68
C ASN A 20 -44.26 -38.73 -6.05
N GLN A 21 -43.33 -39.29 -6.80
CA GLN A 21 -43.54 -40.45 -7.66
C GLN A 21 -42.17 -40.96 -8.07
N ALA A 22 -41.90 -42.23 -7.78
CA ALA A 22 -40.78 -42.93 -8.38
C ALA A 22 -40.93 -42.82 -9.91
N GLU A 23 -40.14 -41.94 -10.55
CA GLU A 23 -40.03 -41.91 -12.00
C GLU A 23 -39.49 -43.29 -12.41
N VAL A 24 -40.39 -44.20 -12.76
CA VAL A 24 -40.07 -45.48 -13.40
C VAL A 24 -39.44 -45.11 -14.74
N CYS A 25 -38.12 -44.94 -14.73
CA CYS A 25 -37.34 -44.78 -15.93
C CYS A 25 -37.45 -46.12 -16.64
N SER A 26 -38.29 -46.21 -17.69
CA SER A 26 -38.46 -47.45 -18.44
C SER A 26 -37.09 -48.04 -18.80
N PRO A 27 -36.92 -49.38 -18.82
CA PRO A 27 -35.61 -50.00 -19.06
C PRO A 27 -34.91 -49.45 -20.32
N ARG A 28 -35.70 -49.08 -21.33
CA ARG A 28 -35.22 -48.42 -22.55
C ARG A 28 -34.64 -47.02 -22.30
N ARG A 29 -35.29 -46.20 -21.47
CA ARG A 29 -34.82 -44.85 -21.11
C ARG A 29 -33.57 -44.92 -20.23
N GLU A 30 -33.48 -45.89 -19.32
CA GLU A 30 -32.28 -46.09 -18.50
C GLU A 30 -31.10 -46.61 -19.34
N ALA A 31 -31.34 -47.58 -20.23
CA ALA A 31 -30.32 -48.08 -21.15
C ALA A 31 -29.83 -46.98 -22.12
N TYR A 32 -30.74 -46.13 -22.61
CA TYR A 32 -30.39 -44.98 -23.43
C TYR A 32 -29.52 -43.97 -22.67
N ARG A 33 -29.88 -43.64 -21.41
CA ARG A 33 -29.06 -42.78 -20.54
C ARG A 33 -27.69 -43.37 -20.25
N LYS A 34 -27.59 -44.68 -19.99
CA LYS A 34 -26.30 -45.38 -19.80
C LYS A 34 -25.44 -45.34 -21.06
N ARG A 35 -26.03 -45.57 -22.24
CA ARG A 35 -25.34 -45.47 -23.54
C ARG A 35 -24.87 -44.04 -23.81
N LEU A 36 -25.69 -43.04 -23.53
CA LEU A 36 -25.32 -41.63 -23.64
C LEU A 36 -24.19 -41.25 -22.70
N ALA A 37 -24.27 -41.62 -21.42
CA ALA A 37 -23.23 -41.32 -20.43
C ALA A 37 -21.88 -41.95 -20.80
N LYS A 38 -21.89 -43.18 -21.34
CA LYS A 38 -20.70 -43.86 -21.87
C LYS A 38 -20.16 -43.16 -23.12
N ALA A 39 -21.02 -42.81 -24.07
CA ALA A 39 -20.64 -42.14 -25.31
C ALA A 39 -20.07 -40.73 -25.09
N LEU A 40 -20.65 -39.99 -24.15
CA LEU A 40 -20.23 -38.64 -23.75
C LEU A 40 -19.04 -38.64 -22.76
N ASN A 41 -18.48 -39.82 -22.46
CA ASN A 41 -17.33 -40.02 -21.57
C ASN A 41 -17.48 -39.32 -20.20
N MET A 42 -18.70 -39.35 -19.64
CA MET A 42 -19.07 -38.70 -18.38
C MET A 42 -18.51 -39.39 -17.11
N THR A 43 -17.59 -40.36 -17.26
CA THR A 43 -16.84 -40.97 -16.14
C THR A 43 -15.81 -40.02 -15.53
N ARG A 44 -15.57 -38.86 -16.15
CA ARG A 44 -14.76 -37.77 -15.60
C ARG A 44 -15.65 -36.78 -14.86
N SER A 45 -15.27 -36.48 -13.61
CA SER A 45 -15.91 -35.48 -12.75
C SER A 45 -15.83 -34.03 -13.28
N ARG A 46 -15.17 -33.78 -14.43
CA ARG A 46 -15.02 -32.45 -15.02
C ARG A 46 -15.09 -32.53 -16.55
N ILE A 47 -16.02 -31.76 -17.13
CA ILE A 47 -16.27 -31.65 -18.58
C ILE A 47 -15.15 -30.83 -19.27
N LEU A 48 -14.45 -29.96 -18.53
CA LEU A 48 -13.27 -29.24 -18.98
C LEU A 48 -12.05 -29.69 -18.15
N ALA A 49 -11.08 -30.33 -18.80
CA ALA A 49 -9.79 -30.64 -18.21
C ALA A 49 -8.68 -30.20 -19.17
N PHE A 50 -8.03 -29.08 -18.86
CA PHE A 50 -6.84 -28.62 -19.58
C PHE A 50 -5.67 -29.57 -19.26
N LYS A 51 -5.32 -30.43 -20.23
CA LYS A 51 -4.14 -31.31 -20.13
C LYS A 51 -2.83 -30.58 -20.40
N ASN A 52 -2.90 -29.43 -21.06
CA ASN A 52 -1.78 -28.52 -21.19
C ASN A 52 -2.10 -27.31 -20.32
N LYS A 53 -1.26 -27.00 -19.34
CA LYS A 53 -1.34 -25.67 -18.71
C LYS A 53 -1.12 -24.66 -19.85
N PRO A 54 -2.03 -23.70 -20.07
CA PRO A 54 -1.86 -22.73 -21.15
C PRO A 54 -0.50 -22.05 -20.96
N ALA A 55 0.26 -21.90 -22.05
CA ALA A 55 1.42 -21.02 -22.03
C ALA A 55 0.93 -19.67 -21.54
N ILE A 56 1.59 -19.17 -20.50
CA ILE A 56 1.20 -17.94 -19.81
C ILE A 56 1.16 -16.83 -20.86
N VAL A 57 -0.04 -16.31 -21.10
CA VAL A 57 -0.24 -15.10 -21.92
C VAL A 57 0.53 -14.00 -21.22
N VAL A 58 1.48 -13.43 -21.95
CA VAL A 58 2.22 -12.25 -21.52
C VAL A 58 1.23 -11.08 -21.54
N ASP A 59 0.62 -10.80 -20.39
CA ASP A 59 -0.13 -9.55 -20.15
C ASP A 59 0.89 -8.38 -20.26
N PRO A 60 0.61 -7.28 -21.00
CA PRO A 60 1.47 -6.09 -21.05
C PRO A 60 1.55 -5.32 -19.71
N PHE A 61 0.83 -5.79 -18.69
CA PHE A 61 0.73 -5.17 -17.37
C PHE A 61 0.97 -6.24 -16.28
N PRO A 62 2.08 -6.16 -15.52
CA PRO A 62 2.38 -7.14 -14.48
C PRO A 62 1.34 -7.11 -13.34
N LYS A 63 0.60 -8.21 -13.17
CA LYS A 63 -0.30 -8.47 -12.02
C LYS A 63 0.46 -8.95 -10.77
N ASP A 64 1.63 -8.38 -10.50
CA ASP A 64 2.47 -8.77 -9.34
C ASP A 64 1.96 -8.19 -8.00
N PHE A 65 0.84 -7.47 -7.96
CA PHE A 65 0.39 -6.80 -6.73
C PHE A 65 -0.61 -7.60 -5.86
N PHE A 66 -1.22 -8.69 -6.36
CA PHE A 66 -2.27 -9.38 -5.60
C PHE A 66 -2.29 -10.90 -5.80
N SER A 67 -1.22 -11.61 -5.44
CA SER A 67 -1.36 -12.92 -4.80
C SER A 67 0.01 -13.36 -4.33
N SER A 68 0.22 -13.23 -3.02
CA SER A 68 1.29 -13.87 -2.28
C SER A 68 1.42 -15.33 -2.74
N TYR A 69 2.59 -15.65 -3.28
CA TYR A 69 3.08 -17.02 -3.34
C TYR A 69 2.94 -17.65 -1.95
N VAL A 70 2.77 -18.97 -1.91
CA VAL A 70 3.09 -19.76 -0.72
C VAL A 70 4.58 -19.57 -0.46
N HIS A 71 4.92 -18.46 0.19
CA HIS A 71 6.22 -18.21 0.74
C HIS A 71 6.23 -18.99 2.06
N GLN A 72 7.21 -19.90 2.20
CA GLN A 72 7.86 -20.15 3.49
C GLN A 72 7.77 -18.87 4.34
N PRO A 73 7.38 -18.89 5.62
CA PRO A 73 7.37 -17.69 6.44
C PRO A 73 8.82 -17.21 6.59
N ARG A 74 9.31 -16.50 5.58
CA ARG A 74 10.44 -15.60 5.70
C ARG A 74 10.06 -14.69 6.85
N PRO A 75 10.92 -14.49 7.86
CA PRO A 75 10.64 -13.54 8.92
C PRO A 75 10.24 -12.24 8.22
N ALA A 76 9.00 -11.80 8.45
CA ALA A 76 8.48 -10.59 7.85
C ALA A 76 9.49 -9.50 8.17
N LYS A 77 10.02 -8.84 7.13
CA LYS A 77 10.99 -7.77 7.33
C LYS A 77 10.41 -6.81 8.36
N PRO A 78 11.14 -6.48 9.43
CA PRO A 78 10.62 -5.59 10.45
C PRO A 78 10.17 -4.29 9.79
N ARG A 79 8.93 -3.88 10.07
CA ARG A 79 8.42 -2.59 9.60
C ARG A 79 9.25 -1.49 10.27
N ARG A 80 9.58 -0.44 9.52
CA ARG A 80 10.23 0.75 10.09
C ARG A 80 9.34 1.29 11.21
N CYS A 81 9.90 1.44 12.41
CA CYS A 81 9.28 2.17 13.49
C CYS A 81 9.63 3.66 13.34
N ILE A 82 8.61 4.52 13.28
CA ILE A 82 8.79 5.97 13.36
C ILE A 82 8.28 6.36 14.75
N PRO A 83 9.11 6.95 15.61
CA PRO A 83 8.66 7.43 16.92
C PRO A 83 7.49 8.40 16.77
N HIS A 84 6.48 8.26 17.63
CA HIS A 84 5.36 9.21 17.70
C HIS A 84 5.69 10.44 18.56
N SER A 85 6.77 10.38 19.33
CA SER A 85 7.28 11.49 20.14
C SER A 85 8.45 12.16 19.47
N PHE A 86 8.60 13.46 19.69
CA PHE A 86 9.83 14.18 19.36
C PHE A 86 11.01 13.65 20.21
N GLU A 87 12.23 13.75 19.67
CA GLU A 87 13.44 13.43 20.43
C GLU A 87 13.92 14.63 21.25
N LYS A 88 13.83 15.83 20.69
CA LYS A 88 14.20 17.10 21.32
C LYS A 88 13.11 18.13 21.08
N THR A 89 12.88 18.97 22.08
CA THR A 89 12.05 20.18 21.98
C THR A 89 12.95 21.38 22.26
N LEU A 90 12.82 22.41 21.43
CA LEU A 90 13.44 23.71 21.67
C LEU A 90 12.32 24.70 21.96
N ASP A 91 12.52 25.52 22.98
CA ASP A 91 11.59 26.59 23.29
C ASP A 91 11.81 27.74 22.30
N ALA A 92 10.73 28.13 21.61
CA ALA A 92 10.70 29.24 20.67
C ALA A 92 9.85 30.37 21.26
N HIS A 93 10.42 31.11 22.20
CA HIS A 93 9.76 32.31 22.72
C HIS A 93 9.75 33.40 21.63
N ASN A 94 8.65 34.15 21.54
CA ASN A 94 8.54 35.34 20.69
C ASN A 94 8.75 35.10 19.18
N ILE A 95 8.48 33.89 18.69
CA ILE A 95 8.38 33.64 17.25
C ILE A 95 7.10 34.29 16.69
N HIS A 96 7.23 35.01 15.58
CA HIS A 96 6.09 35.65 14.92
C HIS A 96 5.26 34.59 14.18
N ASP A 97 3.98 34.49 14.51
CA ASP A 97 3.03 33.62 13.81
C ASP A 97 2.55 34.28 12.51
N ASN A 98 3.40 34.23 11.48
CA ASN A 98 3.11 34.78 10.17
C ASN A 98 3.51 33.79 9.08
N PHE A 99 2.52 33.34 8.31
CA PHE A 99 2.65 32.35 7.25
C PHE A 99 3.66 32.73 6.14
N TYR A 100 3.93 34.02 5.95
CA TYR A 100 4.81 34.50 4.88
C TYR A 100 6.28 34.60 5.27
N LEU A 101 6.63 34.27 6.52
CA LEU A 101 8.00 34.37 7.01
C LEU A 101 8.70 33.00 6.98
N ASN A 102 9.99 33.00 6.61
CA ASN A 102 10.84 31.80 6.61
C ASN A 102 11.91 31.92 7.70
N LEU A 103 11.50 31.78 8.96
CA LEU A 103 12.32 32.12 10.12
C LEU A 103 13.27 31.02 10.60
N LEU A 104 13.33 29.88 9.93
CA LEU A 104 14.14 28.73 10.35
C LEU A 104 14.82 28.08 9.15
N ASP A 105 16.11 27.77 9.31
CA ASP A 105 16.83 26.96 8.35
C ASP A 105 17.92 26.09 9.01
N TRP A 106 18.20 24.92 8.43
CA TRP A 106 19.14 23.94 8.97
C TRP A 106 20.36 23.79 8.06
N GLY A 107 21.51 24.21 8.56
CA GLY A 107 22.77 24.19 7.83
C GLY A 107 23.42 22.80 7.77
N TYR A 108 24.26 22.61 6.76
CA TYR A 108 25.00 21.35 6.53
C TYR A 108 25.87 20.92 7.73
N SER A 109 26.45 21.88 8.46
CA SER A 109 27.28 21.63 9.65
C SER A 109 26.46 21.24 10.90
N ASN A 110 25.20 20.83 10.73
CA ASN A 110 24.28 20.49 11.81
C ASN A 110 24.00 21.66 12.77
N VAL A 111 24.06 22.89 12.25
CA VAL A 111 23.70 24.10 12.98
C VAL A 111 22.34 24.58 12.49
N LEU A 112 21.39 24.68 13.42
CA LEU A 112 20.06 25.21 13.17
C LEU A 112 20.06 26.72 13.39
N THR A 113 19.52 27.47 12.44
CA THR A 113 19.30 28.91 12.56
C THR A 113 17.83 29.17 12.81
N VAL A 114 17.52 29.99 13.80
CA VAL A 114 16.14 30.41 14.10
C VAL A 114 16.12 31.91 14.34
N ALA A 115 15.20 32.61 13.67
CA ALA A 115 14.98 34.03 13.85
C ALA A 115 13.79 34.30 14.78
N PHE A 116 14.01 35.08 15.83
CA PHE A 116 13.00 35.59 16.75
C PHE A 116 12.94 37.11 16.64
N SER A 117 11.89 37.63 16.01
CA SER A 117 11.73 39.07 15.74
C SER A 117 12.94 39.66 15.01
N ASN A 118 13.75 40.47 15.67
CA ASN A 118 14.94 41.12 15.12
C ASN A 118 16.25 40.38 15.46
N ILE A 119 16.18 39.25 16.18
CA ILE A 119 17.34 38.49 16.64
C ILE A 119 17.43 37.16 15.91
N VAL A 120 18.64 36.77 15.49
CA VAL A 120 18.92 35.47 14.89
C VAL A 120 19.79 34.65 15.83
N TYR A 121 19.37 33.43 16.13
CA TYR A 121 20.09 32.48 16.96
C TYR A 121 20.62 31.31 16.16
N LEU A 122 21.79 30.82 16.56
CA LEU A 122 22.39 29.58 16.11
C LEU A 122 22.32 28.53 17.22
N TYR A 123 21.93 27.32 16.83
CA TYR A 123 21.84 26.16 17.70
C TYR A 123 22.64 25.02 17.11
N ASP A 124 23.71 24.59 17.77
CA ASP A 124 24.49 23.42 17.36
C ASP A 124 23.77 22.12 17.79
N CYS A 125 23.23 21.39 16.83
CA CYS A 125 22.50 20.14 17.07
C CYS A 125 23.43 18.94 17.37
N SER A 126 24.75 19.11 17.29
CA SER A 126 25.74 18.04 17.48
C SER A 126 25.92 17.68 18.95
N HIS A 127 25.62 18.62 19.86
CA HIS A 127 25.75 18.38 21.29
C HIS A 127 24.52 17.67 21.87
N ARG A 128 24.78 16.60 22.64
CA ARG A 128 23.76 15.77 23.28
C ARG A 128 23.28 16.32 24.64
N PHE A 129 24.04 17.25 25.24
CA PHE A 129 23.81 17.82 26.56
C PHE A 129 23.57 19.34 26.49
N GLY A 130 22.39 19.76 26.04
CA GLY A 130 22.02 21.18 25.97
C GLY A 130 22.88 21.99 24.99
N SER A 131 22.43 23.19 24.61
CA SER A 131 23.03 23.92 23.50
C SER A 131 23.97 25.04 23.93
N PRO A 132 25.10 25.25 23.23
CA PRO A 132 25.68 26.57 23.07
C PRO A 132 24.79 27.35 22.09
N HIS A 133 23.68 27.91 22.60
CA HIS A 133 22.87 28.86 21.84
C HIS A 133 23.69 30.13 21.67
N LEU A 134 24.01 30.51 20.43
CA LEU A 134 24.73 31.75 20.16
C LEU A 134 23.79 32.73 19.48
N GLU A 135 23.66 33.92 20.04
CA GLU A 135 23.07 35.05 19.34
C GLU A 135 24.02 35.46 18.21
N LEU A 136 23.58 35.31 16.96
CA LEU A 136 24.38 35.63 15.79
C LEU A 136 24.36 37.13 15.52
N VAL A 137 23.16 37.70 15.51
CA VAL A 137 22.93 39.10 15.18
C VAL A 137 21.61 39.57 15.77
N THR A 138 21.62 40.81 16.25
CA THR A 138 20.41 41.59 16.55
C THR A 138 20.36 42.76 15.58
N VAL A 139 19.23 42.92 14.90
CA VAL A 139 18.98 44.03 13.97
C VAL A 139 18.48 45.22 14.80
N ASP A 140 19.20 46.34 14.73
CA ASP A 140 18.98 47.57 15.53
C ASP A 140 17.75 48.41 15.13
N ASP A 141 16.96 47.95 14.15
CA ASP A 141 15.70 48.60 13.80
C ASP A 141 14.56 48.00 14.64
N GLU A 142 14.10 48.75 15.65
CA GLU A 142 12.94 48.44 16.49
C GLU A 142 11.66 48.12 15.67
N GLU A 143 11.59 48.58 14.42
CA GLU A 143 10.43 48.43 13.55
C GLU A 143 10.59 47.29 12.51
N ASN A 144 11.82 46.84 12.24
CA ASN A 144 12.09 45.82 11.22
C ASN A 144 12.48 44.48 11.86
N HIS A 145 11.68 43.45 11.59
CA HIS A 145 11.97 42.07 12.00
C HIS A 145 12.60 41.29 10.83
N VAL A 146 13.32 40.22 11.18
CA VAL A 146 13.86 39.27 10.21
C VAL A 146 12.69 38.54 9.54
N THR A 147 12.71 38.47 8.21
CA THR A 147 11.64 37.84 7.42
C THR A 147 12.04 36.51 6.81
N SER A 148 13.33 36.27 6.59
CA SER A 148 13.86 35.02 6.05
C SER A 148 15.29 34.76 6.52
N VAL A 149 15.60 33.50 6.80
CA VAL A 149 16.98 33.00 6.97
C VAL A 149 17.22 31.85 5.99
N CYS A 150 18.45 31.74 5.49
CA CYS A 150 18.85 30.68 4.57
C CYS A 150 20.36 30.47 4.67
N TRP A 151 20.78 29.22 4.87
CA TRP A 151 22.16 28.80 4.84
C TRP A 151 22.64 28.68 3.41
N LEU A 152 23.91 29.01 3.21
CA LEU A 152 24.58 28.75 1.95
C LEU A 152 24.77 27.24 1.77
N LEU A 153 24.41 26.75 0.57
CA LEU A 153 24.75 25.40 0.16
C LEU A 153 26.25 25.35 -0.14
N MET A 154 26.99 24.63 0.69
CA MET A 154 28.41 24.35 0.44
C MET A 154 28.50 23.17 -0.52
N ASP A 155 28.40 23.46 -1.82
CA ASP A 155 28.85 22.52 -2.85
C ASP A 155 30.37 22.64 -2.96
N GLY A 156 31.06 21.50 -2.88
CA GLY A 156 32.50 21.39 -2.58
C GLY A 156 33.43 22.39 -3.26
N LEU A 157 34.23 23.06 -2.42
CA LEU A 157 35.50 23.71 -2.75
C LEU A 157 36.66 22.76 -2.45
#